data_AF-S3VZY1-F1
#
_entry.id   AF-S3VZY1-F1
#
_cell.length_a   1.000
_cell.length_b   1.000
_cell.length_c   1.000
_cell.angle_alpha   90.00
_cell.angle_beta   90.00
_cell.angle_gamma   90.00
#
_symmetry.space_group_name_H-M   'P 1'
#
loop_
_entity.id
_entity.type
_entity.pdbx_description
1 polymer ?
#
loop_
_entity_poly.entity_id
_entity_poly.type
_entity_poly.pdbx_seq_one_letter_code
_entity_poly.pdbx_strand_id
1 'polypeptide(L)'
;MKNFLSNMRRLMSLSACLMFLSSCLYTNIKSPGWYYSQSYTDVRGMEPVGRLAGTSCGTSWFWLVYTGDESYESAVQNAVKDKADVLFDVQTDYSYKSFVFGLYFEKCTRVSGIGVKLPQRLLKKE
;
A
#
# COMPACT_ATOMS: atom_id res chain seq x y z
N MET A 1 15.60 -41.10 -30.67
CA MET A 1 15.00 -41.11 -29.30
C MET A 1 15.62 -40.12 -28.32
N LYS A 2 16.96 -40.00 -28.18
CA LYS A 2 17.59 -39.06 -27.22
C LYS A 2 17.17 -37.59 -27.39
N ASN A 3 17.03 -37.11 -28.63
CA ASN A 3 16.60 -35.73 -28.92
C ASN A 3 15.12 -35.47 -28.59
N PHE A 4 14.28 -36.51 -28.62
CA PHE A 4 12.87 -36.41 -28.27
C PHE A 4 12.67 -36.27 -26.76
N LEU A 5 13.39 -37.09 -25.97
CA LEU A 5 13.41 -36.96 -24.50
C LEU A 5 14.01 -35.62 -24.02
N SER A 6 15.05 -35.11 -24.67
CA SER A 6 15.66 -33.83 -24.28
C SER A 6 14.74 -32.63 -24.59
N ASN A 7 14.06 -32.65 -25.74
CA ASN A 7 13.09 -31.62 -26.10
C ASN A 7 11.86 -31.67 -25.18
N MET A 8 11.38 -32.86 -24.82
CA MET A 8 10.26 -33.00 -23.88
C MET A 8 10.61 -32.49 -22.47
N ARG A 9 11.85 -32.73 -22.00
CA ARG A 9 12.34 -32.21 -20.72
C ARG A 9 12.49 -30.68 -20.71
N ARG A 10 12.93 -30.08 -21.83
CA ARG A 10 12.95 -28.62 -22.02
C ARG A 10 11.54 -28.03 -22.02
N LEU A 11 10.59 -28.69 -22.70
CA LEU A 11 9.20 -28.25 -22.77
C LEU A 11 8.53 -28.25 -21.39
N MET A 12 8.75 -29.31 -20.59
CA MET A 12 8.24 -29.38 -19.21
C MET A 12 8.87 -28.31 -18.31
N SER A 13 10.18 -28.07 -18.42
CA SER A 13 10.85 -27.00 -17.67
C SER A 13 10.31 -25.62 -18.03
N LEU A 14 10.03 -25.36 -19.31
CA LEU A 14 9.50 -24.09 -19.79
C LEU A 14 8.05 -23.86 -19.29
N SER A 15 7.23 -24.92 -19.36
CA SER A 15 5.84 -24.90 -18.87
C SER A 15 5.76 -24.67 -17.35
N ALA A 16 6.63 -25.32 -16.57
CA ALA A 16 6.70 -25.10 -15.12
C ALA A 16 7.11 -23.65 -14.80
N CYS A 17 8.06 -23.09 -15.53
CA CYS A 17 8.48 -21.70 -15.36
C CYS A 17 7.33 -20.72 -15.66
N LEU A 18 6.58 -20.95 -16.73
CA LEU A 18 5.40 -20.15 -17.11
C LEU A 18 4.29 -20.22 -16.06
N MET A 19 4.03 -21.40 -15.47
CA MET A 19 3.03 -21.52 -14.40
C MET A 19 3.44 -20.78 -13.12
N PHE A 20 4.72 -20.85 -12.73
CA PHE A 20 5.24 -20.11 -11.58
C PHE A 20 5.21 -18.59 -11.79
N LEU A 21 5.39 -18.11 -13.02
CA LEU A 21 5.41 -16.68 -13.33
C LEU A 21 4.00 -16.07 -13.51
N SER A 22 2.97 -16.90 -13.73
CA SER A 22 1.60 -16.45 -14.04
C SER A 22 0.59 -16.66 -12.93
N SER A 23 0.94 -17.38 -11.86
CA SER A 23 -0.01 -17.75 -10.81
C SER A 23 0.09 -16.82 -9.61
N CYS A 24 -0.92 -15.98 -9.37
CA CYS A 24 -1.09 -15.39 -8.05
C CYS A 24 -1.72 -16.45 -7.14
N LEU A 25 -0.98 -16.95 -6.14
CA LEU A 25 -1.48 -17.93 -5.19
C LEU A 25 -2.35 -17.30 -4.11
N TYR A 26 -1.97 -16.10 -3.67
CA TYR A 26 -2.66 -15.40 -2.61
C TYR A 26 -2.47 -13.90 -2.75
N THR A 27 -3.58 -13.17 -2.64
CA THR A 27 -3.57 -11.72 -2.54
C THR A 27 -4.50 -11.27 -1.43
N ASN A 28 -3.92 -10.65 -0.43
CA ASN A 28 -4.62 -9.91 0.60
C ASN A 28 -3.85 -8.62 0.84
N ILE A 29 -3.90 -7.77 -0.17
CA ILE A 29 -3.31 -6.43 -0.16
C ILE A 29 -4.39 -5.41 -0.46
N LYS A 30 -4.43 -4.33 0.32
CA LYS A 30 -5.25 -3.17 -0.01
C LYS A 30 -4.39 -2.15 -0.74
N SER A 31 -4.66 -1.97 -2.02
CA SER A 31 -4.02 -0.95 -2.85
C SER A 31 -4.90 0.31 -2.89
N PRO A 32 -4.31 1.51 -2.86
CA PRO A 32 -5.08 2.75 -3.02
C PRO A 32 -5.64 2.83 -4.45
N GLY A 33 -6.98 2.84 -4.58
CA GLY A 33 -7.66 3.09 -5.85
C GLY A 33 -7.95 4.57 -6.10
N TRP A 34 -8.05 5.34 -5.02
CA TRP A 34 -8.45 6.75 -4.99
C TRP A 34 -7.88 7.34 -3.72
N TYR A 35 -7.51 8.62 -3.74
CA TYR A 35 -7.13 9.36 -2.54
C TYR A 35 -8.05 10.55 -2.40
N TYR A 36 -8.55 10.78 -1.19
CA TYR A 36 -9.31 11.98 -0.85
C TYR A 36 -8.49 12.80 0.14
N SER A 37 -8.13 14.01 -0.27
CA SER A 37 -7.46 15.00 0.58
C SER A 37 -8.44 16.10 0.94
N GLN A 38 -8.54 16.44 2.22
CA GLN A 38 -9.30 17.62 2.64
C GLN A 38 -8.59 18.89 2.20
N SER A 39 -9.37 19.84 1.69
CA SER A 39 -8.88 21.17 1.33
C SER A 39 -8.93 22.11 2.55
N TYR A 40 -8.23 23.25 2.47
CA TYR A 40 -8.24 24.24 3.54
C TYR A 40 -9.66 24.74 3.89
N THR A 41 -10.57 24.79 2.91
CA THR A 41 -11.95 25.20 3.14
C THR A 41 -12.73 24.21 3.99
N ASP A 42 -12.40 22.92 3.91
CA ASP A 42 -13.08 21.84 4.64
C ASP A 42 -12.69 21.82 6.13
N VAL A 43 -11.49 22.33 6.44
CA VAL A 43 -10.93 22.37 7.80
C VAL A 43 -10.90 23.77 8.41
N ARG A 44 -11.53 24.75 7.75
CA ARG A 44 -11.51 26.14 8.19
C ARG A 44 -12.14 26.28 9.58
N GLY A 45 -11.37 26.80 10.54
CA GLY A 45 -11.81 26.97 11.92
C GLY A 45 -11.56 25.76 12.83
N MET A 46 -10.90 24.72 12.33
CA MET A 46 -10.35 23.63 13.16
C MET A 46 -8.98 24.00 13.71
N GLU A 47 -8.60 23.42 14.86
CA GLU A 47 -7.32 23.68 15.50
C GLU A 47 -6.22 22.81 14.86
N PRO A 48 -5.17 23.41 14.25
CA PRO A 48 -4.06 22.66 13.68
C PRO A 48 -3.14 22.13 14.77
N VAL A 49 -2.82 20.85 14.70
CA VAL A 49 -1.89 20.16 15.62
C VAL A 49 -0.45 20.20 15.11
N GLY A 50 -0.28 20.50 13.82
CA GLY A 50 1.01 20.57 13.13
C GLY A 50 1.16 19.50 12.05
N ARG A 51 2.37 19.38 11.48
CA ARG A 51 2.64 18.43 10.39
C ARG A 51 2.76 17.01 10.93
N LEU A 52 1.93 16.11 10.43
CA LEU A 52 1.91 14.69 10.76
C LEU A 52 2.30 13.87 9.54
N ALA A 53 2.85 12.68 9.80
CA ALA A 53 3.20 11.73 8.75
C ALA A 53 2.91 10.31 9.21
N GLY A 54 2.49 9.48 8.27
CA GLY A 54 2.17 8.07 8.49
C GLY A 54 2.63 7.25 7.31
N THR A 55 2.78 5.95 7.52
CA THR A 55 3.21 5.02 6.48
C THR A 55 2.49 3.70 6.67
N SER A 56 2.15 3.06 5.56
CA SER A 56 1.57 1.72 5.54
C SER A 56 2.19 0.93 4.40
N CYS A 57 2.52 -0.34 4.65
CA CYS A 57 3.30 -1.16 3.72
C CYS A 57 2.63 -2.50 3.40
N GLY A 58 2.76 -2.90 2.15
CA GLY A 58 2.51 -4.25 1.66
C GLY A 58 3.81 -4.92 1.25
N THR A 59 3.82 -6.25 1.30
CA THR A 59 4.94 -7.08 0.86
C THR A 59 4.48 -8.13 -0.12
N SER A 60 5.37 -8.49 -1.04
CA SER A 60 5.17 -9.59 -1.96
C SER A 60 6.32 -10.57 -1.89
N TRP A 61 5.98 -11.85 -2.00
CA TRP A 61 6.90 -12.98 -1.91
C TRP A 61 6.79 -13.84 -3.14
N PHE A 62 7.94 -14.11 -3.75
CA PHE A 62 8.17 -14.95 -4.92
C PHE A 62 7.27 -14.61 -6.12
N TRP A 63 6.69 -13.40 -6.19
CA TRP A 63 5.65 -13.02 -7.16
C TRP A 63 4.32 -13.78 -7.02
N LEU A 64 4.15 -14.58 -5.97
CA LEU A 64 3.01 -15.47 -5.78
C LEU A 64 2.08 -15.01 -4.65
N VAL A 65 2.64 -14.40 -3.61
CA VAL A 65 1.93 -14.11 -2.36
C VAL A 65 2.06 -12.63 -2.05
N TYR A 66 0.95 -11.91 -2.07
CA TYR A 66 0.85 -10.48 -1.79
C TYR A 66 0.08 -10.27 -0.48
N THR A 67 0.70 -9.58 0.48
CA THR A 67 0.13 -9.42 1.83
C THR A 67 0.37 -8.01 2.37
N GLY A 68 -0.49 -7.58 3.27
CA GLY A 68 -0.33 -6.34 4.03
C GLY A 68 -1.32 -5.26 3.60
N ASP A 69 -1.08 -4.04 4.06
CA ASP A 69 -1.97 -2.91 3.79
C ASP A 69 -1.13 -1.74 3.33
N GLU A 70 -1.13 -1.46 2.02
CA GLU A 70 -0.45 -0.29 1.45
C GLU A 70 -1.47 0.81 1.12
N SER A 71 -2.67 0.74 1.68
CA SER A 71 -3.74 1.68 1.38
C SER A 71 -3.41 3.08 1.91
N TYR A 72 -3.94 4.08 1.20
CA TYR A 72 -3.87 5.46 1.62
C TYR A 72 -4.56 5.64 2.98
N GLU A 73 -5.70 4.97 3.17
CA GLU A 73 -6.50 5.02 4.39
C GLU A 73 -5.71 4.54 5.61
N SER A 74 -5.01 3.41 5.51
CA SER A 74 -4.16 2.91 6.59
C SER A 74 -2.97 3.82 6.86
N ALA A 75 -2.38 4.42 5.82
CA ALA A 75 -1.30 5.39 5.99
C ALA A 75 -1.79 6.66 6.71
N VAL A 76 -3.00 7.16 6.38
CA VAL A 76 -3.64 8.30 7.05
C VAL A 76 -3.99 7.96 8.49
N GLN A 77 -4.58 6.79 8.75
CA GLN A 77 -4.87 6.32 10.11
C GLN A 77 -3.61 6.28 10.97
N ASN A 78 -2.51 5.76 10.43
CA ASN A 78 -1.22 5.74 11.13
C ASN A 78 -0.64 7.15 11.37
N ALA A 79 -0.92 8.11 10.48
CA ALA A 79 -0.47 9.50 10.63
C ALA A 79 -1.22 10.26 11.72
N VAL A 80 -2.55 10.07 11.79
CA VAL A 80 -3.42 10.83 12.70
C VAL A 80 -3.52 10.19 14.09
N LYS A 81 -3.19 8.89 14.20
CA LYS A 81 -3.30 8.10 15.43
C LYS A 81 -2.87 8.89 16.67
N ASP A 82 -3.81 9.07 17.59
CA ASP A 82 -3.66 9.73 18.90
C ASP A 82 -3.27 11.22 18.87
N LYS A 83 -3.16 11.85 17.69
CA LYS A 83 -2.67 13.23 17.51
C LYS A 83 -3.68 14.17 16.88
N ALA A 84 -4.39 13.70 15.87
CA ALA A 84 -5.37 14.47 15.11
C ALA A 84 -6.54 13.58 14.70
N ASP A 85 -7.59 14.18 14.17
CA ASP A 85 -8.72 13.43 13.63
C ASP A 85 -8.67 13.35 12.11
N VAL A 86 -8.16 14.40 11.46
CA VAL A 86 -8.10 14.51 9.99
C VAL A 86 -6.79 15.14 9.56
N LEU A 87 -6.30 14.78 8.36
CA LEU A 87 -5.23 15.49 7.68
C LEU A 87 -5.80 16.39 6.59
N PHE A 88 -5.25 17.59 6.45
CA PHE A 88 -5.45 18.45 5.29
C PHE A 88 -4.11 18.74 4.62
N ASP A 89 -4.17 19.15 3.34
CA ASP A 89 -2.98 19.39 2.50
C ASP A 89 -2.04 18.17 2.49
N VAL A 90 -2.62 17.02 2.13
CA VAL A 90 -1.94 15.72 2.19
C VAL A 90 -1.08 15.52 0.95
N GLN A 91 0.21 15.31 1.17
CA GLN A 91 1.18 14.83 0.19
C GLN A 91 1.32 13.32 0.35
N THR A 92 1.19 12.60 -0.76
CA THR A 92 1.30 11.13 -0.79
C THR A 92 2.50 10.75 -1.65
N ASP A 93 3.41 10.00 -1.05
CA ASP A 93 4.60 9.46 -1.69
C ASP A 93 4.57 7.93 -1.64
N TYR A 94 5.16 7.29 -2.65
CA TYR A 94 5.32 5.84 -2.68
C TYR A 94 6.80 5.48 -2.58
N SER A 95 7.11 4.51 -1.73
CA SER A 95 8.44 3.89 -1.64
C SER A 95 8.36 2.46 -2.11
N TYR A 96 9.27 2.07 -2.99
CA TYR A 96 9.36 0.71 -3.52
C TYR A 96 10.77 0.18 -3.27
N LYS A 97 10.87 -0.95 -2.58
CA LYS A 97 12.12 -1.66 -2.35
C LYS A 97 12.00 -3.06 -2.91
N SER A 98 12.95 -3.44 -3.73
CA SER A 98 13.02 -4.76 -4.35
C SER A 98 14.32 -5.44 -3.96
N PHE A 99 14.22 -6.71 -3.59
CA PHE A 99 15.32 -7.55 -3.20
C PHE A 99 15.34 -8.81 -4.07
N VAL A 100 16.55 -9.29 -4.35
CA VAL A 100 16.79 -10.54 -5.09
C VAL A 100 15.95 -10.62 -6.38
N PHE A 101 16.25 -9.76 -7.35
CA PHE A 101 15.52 -9.68 -8.64
C PHE A 101 13.99 -9.63 -8.50
N GLY A 102 13.48 -9.03 -7.41
CA GLY A 102 12.05 -8.88 -7.13
C GLY A 102 11.35 -10.12 -6.57
N LEU A 103 12.10 -11.16 -6.16
CA LEU A 103 11.52 -12.28 -5.40
C LEU A 103 10.97 -11.83 -4.05
N TYR A 104 11.46 -10.72 -3.50
CA TYR A 104 10.83 -10.06 -2.38
C TYR A 104 10.76 -8.57 -2.69
N PHE A 105 9.59 -7.98 -2.59
CA PHE A 105 9.46 -6.53 -2.65
C PHE A 105 8.52 -6.00 -1.58
N GLU A 106 8.87 -4.82 -1.09
CA GLU A 106 8.11 -4.04 -0.12
C GLU A 106 7.67 -2.76 -0.81
N LYS A 107 6.37 -2.50 -0.79
CA LYS A 107 5.79 -1.26 -1.31
C LYS A 107 5.09 -0.56 -0.16
N CYS A 108 5.46 0.69 0.07
CA CYS A 108 4.94 1.49 1.16
C CYS A 108 4.33 2.77 0.63
N THR A 109 3.15 3.10 1.13
CA THR A 109 2.49 4.39 0.92
C THR A 109 2.78 5.25 2.13
N ARG A 110 3.41 6.41 1.89
CA ARG A 110 3.72 7.41 2.91
C ARG A 110 2.83 8.62 2.67
N VAL A 111 2.20 9.10 3.73
CA VAL A 111 1.39 10.32 3.69
C VAL A 111 1.98 11.32 4.66
N SER A 112 1.99 12.59 4.27
CA SER A 112 2.31 13.71 5.17
C SER A 112 1.34 14.85 4.94
N GLY A 113 0.93 15.53 5.99
CA GLY A 113 -0.01 16.64 5.88
C GLY A 113 -0.14 17.36 7.22
N ILE A 114 -1.02 18.33 7.31
CA ILE A 114 -1.27 19.04 8.56
C ILE A 114 -2.46 18.37 9.27
N GLY A 115 -2.23 17.93 10.49
CA GLY A 115 -3.27 17.35 11.34
C GLY A 115 -4.15 18.42 11.95
N VAL A 116 -5.46 18.19 11.95
CA VAL A 116 -6.45 19.04 12.63
C VAL A 116 -7.33 18.20 13.54
N LYS A 117 -7.78 18.81 14.64
CA LYS A 117 -8.78 18.22 15.53
C LYS A 117 -10.17 18.67 15.13
N LEU A 118 -11.10 17.71 15.07
CA LEU A 118 -12.49 17.99 14.80
C LEU A 118 -13.11 18.73 16.00
N PRO A 119 -13.89 19.80 15.77
CA PRO A 119 -14.67 20.40 16.84
C PRO A 119 -15.65 19.37 17.41
N GLN A 120 -15.83 19.37 18.74
CA GLN A 120 -16.67 18.42 19.48
C GLN A 120 -18.11 18.26 18.92
N ARG A 121 -18.63 19.28 18.21
CA ARG A 121 -19.94 19.23 17.56
C ARG A 121 -20.01 18.21 16.40
N LEU A 122 -18.90 17.90 15.75
CA LEU A 122 -18.82 16.94 14.63
C LEU A 122 -18.48 15.53 15.10
N LEU A 123 -18.03 15.36 16.35
CA LEU A 123 -17.71 14.06 16.95
C LEU A 123 -18.96 13.33 17.48
N LYS A 124 -20.11 13.99 17.52
CA LYS A 124 -21.38 13.39 17.95
C LYS A 124 -21.95 12.52 16.82
N LYS A 125 -21.45 11.29 16.72
CA LYS A 125 -22.20 10.20 16.10
C LYS A 125 -23.26 9.76 17.10
N GLU A 126 -24.52 9.86 16.71
CA GLU A 126 -25.63 9.16 17.37
C GLU A 126 -25.35 7.65 17.45
#